data_AF-A0A971WEL7-F1
#
_entry.id   AF-A0A971WEL7-F1
#
_cell.length_a   1.000
_cell.length_b   1.000
_cell.length_c   1.000
_cell.angle_alpha   90.00
_cell.angle_beta   90.00
_cell.angle_gamma   90.00
#
_symmetry.space_group_name_H-M   'P 1'
#
loop_
_entity.id
_entity.type
_entity.pdbx_description
1 polymer ?
#
loop_
_entity_poly.entity_id
_entity_poly.type
_entity_poly.pdbx_seq_one_letter_code
_entity_poly.pdbx_strand_id
1 'polypeptide(L)'
;MERLFKGIGSLIEKKPVKTLLMAILVFAILISGVSRMRMATGNETLVQGDNEVYLSNKQMEDSFGGDSVLVLFTDKTQGNLLSHENIQKMWNVEQRFKYEDNIFSFMSPAGIVHQMTERQSIEIKKQVLPLSDGLADMSVKMIDVGNTLNSKDIKDPKEIAEKLNGLSESTEMFGKLIEGQDNLTEAAKQIQGGLFTAADGLGMASEKLKDLSKLAGANLVLKVALDTIADNINTSSQGIRTIGEKTSNIQEGTKNTSTALTKISGKLTEETSSMKDGLTDGIDPADLKEMATGFVTMGEKLGDVSTGLATFHTKSNMMVADIPADQAELDNVIYDENHEMRSIFSDVVIDGENALMVVKLRGNLG
;
A
#
# COMPACT_ATOMS: atom_id res chain seq x y z
N MET A 1 31.45 -52.15 50.43
CA MET A 1 32.31 -51.03 49.96
C MET A 1 33.80 -51.34 50.08
N GLU A 2 34.31 -51.84 51.22
CA GLU A 2 35.75 -52.10 51.39
C GLU A 2 36.40 -53.02 50.34
N ARG A 3 35.71 -54.09 49.92
CA ARG A 3 36.22 -55.01 48.88
C ARG A 3 36.36 -54.33 47.51
N LEU A 4 35.47 -53.39 47.18
CA LEU A 4 35.49 -52.63 45.94
C LEU A 4 36.66 -51.65 45.91
N PHE A 5 36.84 -50.87 46.98
CA PHE A 5 37.97 -49.94 47.10
C PHE A 5 39.33 -50.65 47.18
N LYS A 6 39.42 -51.80 47.88
CA LYS A 6 40.62 -52.65 47.85
C LYS A 6 40.92 -53.19 46.44
N GLY A 7 39.88 -53.57 45.69
CA GLY A 7 40.02 -54.03 44.31
C GLY A 7 40.61 -52.96 43.40
N ILE A 8 40.02 -51.75 43.42
CA ILE A 8 40.46 -50.60 42.64
C ILE A 8 41.88 -50.17 43.05
N GLY A 9 42.15 -50.10 44.36
CA GLY A 9 43.48 -49.77 44.90
C GLY A 9 44.56 -50.74 44.42
N SER A 10 44.28 -52.05 44.46
CA SER A 10 45.24 -53.07 43.99
C SER A 10 45.51 -52.98 42.47
N LEU A 11 44.55 -52.47 41.70
CA LEU A 11 44.66 -52.34 40.24
C LEU A 11 45.49 -51.11 39.85
N ILE A 12 45.35 -50.02 40.62
CA ILE A 12 46.20 -48.83 40.54
C ILE A 12 47.65 -49.19 40.91
N GLU A 13 47.84 -49.91 42.01
CA GLU A 13 49.16 -50.28 42.55
C GLU A 13 49.93 -51.25 41.64
N LYS A 14 49.25 -52.25 41.07
CA LYS A 14 49.90 -53.27 40.22
C LYS A 14 50.21 -52.79 38.80
N LYS A 15 49.52 -51.77 38.28
CA LYS A 15 49.65 -51.30 36.89
C LYS A 15 49.60 -49.77 36.76
N PRO A 16 50.47 -49.02 37.47
CA PRO A 16 50.35 -47.57 37.60
C PRO A 16 50.38 -46.82 36.26
N VAL A 17 51.28 -47.19 35.34
CA VAL A 17 51.42 -46.53 34.03
C VAL A 17 50.19 -46.75 33.14
N LYS A 18 49.63 -47.97 33.12
CA LYS A 18 48.41 -48.26 32.32
C LYS A 18 47.20 -47.53 32.87
N THR A 19 47.10 -47.44 34.20
CA THR A 19 46.03 -46.69 34.86
C THR A 19 46.13 -45.20 34.57
N LEU A 20 47.34 -44.62 34.57
CA LEU A 20 47.56 -43.23 34.19
C LEU A 20 47.18 -42.96 32.73
N LEU A 21 47.62 -43.81 31.79
CA LEU A 21 47.25 -43.68 30.37
C LEU A 21 45.74 -43.78 30.15
N MET A 22 45.07 -44.71 30.85
CA MET A 22 43.62 -44.83 30.80
C MET A 22 42.93 -43.58 31.34
N ALA A 23 43.44 -43.01 32.44
CA ALA A 23 42.91 -41.77 33.01
C ALA A 23 43.09 -40.59 32.04
N ILE A 24 44.26 -40.46 31.39
CA ILE A 24 44.52 -39.42 30.38
C ILE A 24 43.60 -39.60 29.18
N LEU A 25 43.39 -40.83 28.70
CA LEU A 25 42.50 -41.13 27.59
C LEU A 25 41.04 -40.75 27.91
N VAL A 26 40.58 -41.10 29.12
CA VAL A 26 39.26 -40.69 29.61
C VAL A 26 39.16 -39.16 29.68
N PHE A 27 40.20 -38.48 30.17
CA PHE A 27 40.24 -37.02 30.22
C PHE A 27 40.20 -36.38 28.82
N ALA A 28 40.92 -36.93 27.85
CA ALA A 28 40.91 -36.44 26.47
C ALA A 28 39.53 -36.56 25.82
N ILE A 29 38.82 -37.67 26.08
CA ILE A 29 37.43 -37.88 25.62
C ILE A 29 36.50 -36.85 26.28
N LEU A 30 36.64 -36.59 27.58
CA LEU A 30 35.82 -35.61 28.30
C LEU A 30 36.08 -34.17 27.80
N ILE A 31 37.33 -33.80 27.54
CA ILE A 31 37.70 -32.48 27.03
C ILE A 31 37.15 -32.25 25.61
N SER A 32 36.99 -33.29 24.79
CA SER A 32 36.40 -33.15 23.46
C SER A 32 35.00 -32.50 23.49
N GLY A 33 34.26 -32.63 24.60
CA GLY A 33 32.96 -32.00 24.80
C GLY A 33 33.02 -30.47 24.90
N VAL A 34 34.16 -29.89 25.32
CA VAL A 34 34.33 -28.44 25.47
C VAL A 34 34.16 -27.70 24.14
N SER A 35 34.62 -28.31 23.03
CA SER A 35 34.46 -27.73 21.68
C SER A 35 33.00 -27.60 21.21
N ARG A 36 32.07 -28.32 21.85
CA ARG A 36 30.64 -28.29 21.55
C ARG A 36 29.84 -27.51 22.59
N MET A 37 30.50 -26.91 23.56
CA MET A 37 29.85 -26.12 24.60
C MET A 37 29.34 -24.82 23.96
N ARG A 38 28.01 -24.67 23.93
CA ARG A 38 27.36 -23.42 23.53
C ARG A 38 27.03 -22.64 24.79
N MET A 39 27.47 -21.38 24.85
CA MET A 39 27.00 -20.46 25.88
C MET A 39 25.70 -19.84 25.38
N ALA A 40 24.61 -20.10 26.09
CA ALA A 40 23.39 -19.31 25.96
C ALA A 40 23.50 -18.16 26.98
N THR A 41 23.22 -16.94 26.54
CA THR A 41 23.27 -15.73 27.38
C THR A 41 21.98 -14.93 27.32
N GLY A 42 20.97 -15.40 26.58
CA GLY A 42 19.69 -14.75 26.48
C GLY A 42 18.74 -15.12 27.62
N ASN A 43 17.54 -14.55 27.57
CA ASN A 43 16.51 -14.76 28.59
C ASN A 43 16.09 -16.23 28.77
N GLU A 44 16.31 -17.08 27.75
CA GLU A 44 16.13 -18.54 27.81
C GLU A 44 17.03 -19.23 28.86
N THR A 45 18.06 -18.54 29.35
CA THR A 45 18.92 -19.02 30.44
C THR A 45 18.45 -18.61 31.83
N LEU A 46 17.60 -17.59 31.91
CA LEU A 46 17.09 -17.03 33.17
C LEU A 46 15.67 -17.51 33.48
N VAL A 47 14.96 -18.03 32.49
CA VAL A 47 13.55 -18.45 32.59
C VAL A 47 13.39 -19.86 32.03
N GLN A 48 12.54 -20.68 32.65
CA GLN A 48 12.24 -22.03 32.17
C GLN A 48 11.60 -21.98 30.77
N GLY A 49 12.16 -22.73 29.81
CA GLY A 49 11.73 -22.70 28.41
C GLY A 49 10.33 -23.27 28.14
N ASP A 50 9.72 -23.95 29.11
CA ASP A 50 8.35 -24.45 29.07
C ASP A 50 7.34 -23.55 29.80
N ASN A 51 7.77 -22.41 30.33
CA ASN A 51 6.90 -21.42 30.95
C ASN A 51 6.03 -20.73 29.88
N GLU A 52 4.72 -20.60 30.15
CA GLU A 52 3.76 -19.89 29.29
C GLU A 52 4.21 -18.48 28.91
N VAL A 53 4.85 -17.75 29.82
CA VAL A 53 5.37 -16.39 29.55
C VAL A 53 6.49 -16.42 28.51
N TYR A 54 7.40 -17.40 28.60
CA TYR A 54 8.49 -17.57 27.64
C TYR A 54 7.96 -17.94 26.25
N LEU A 55 7.02 -18.89 26.19
CA LEU A 55 6.39 -19.31 24.95
C LEU A 55 5.59 -18.17 24.29
N SER A 56 4.84 -17.41 25.09
CA SER A 56 4.11 -16.24 24.61
C SER A 56 5.04 -15.15 24.10
N ASN A 57 6.16 -14.87 24.78
CA ASN A 57 7.12 -13.87 24.35
C ASN A 57 7.81 -14.30 23.05
N LYS A 58 8.18 -15.58 22.92
CA LYS A 58 8.75 -16.12 21.69
C LYS A 58 7.79 -16.02 20.50
N GLN A 59 6.52 -16.35 20.69
CA GLN A 59 5.49 -16.18 19.65
C GLN A 59 5.30 -14.71 19.25
N MET A 60 5.36 -13.80 20.22
CA MET A 60 5.32 -12.35 19.96
C MET A 60 6.53 -11.93 19.11
N GLU A 61 7.75 -12.34 19.48
CA GLU A 61 8.97 -12.00 18.74
C GLU A 61 8.99 -12.57 17.33
N ASP A 62 8.50 -13.81 17.13
CA ASP A 62 8.40 -14.45 15.82
C ASP A 62 7.39 -13.71 14.91
N SER A 63 6.34 -13.11 15.48
CA SER A 63 5.26 -12.46 14.73
C SER A 63 5.48 -10.96 14.52
N PHE A 64 6.14 -10.27 15.46
CA PHE A 64 6.23 -8.81 15.51
C PHE A 64 7.68 -8.28 15.55
N GLY A 65 8.67 -9.18 15.53
CA GLY A 65 10.07 -8.84 15.73
C GLY A 65 10.43 -8.73 17.22
N GLY A 66 11.73 -8.80 17.48
CA GLY A 66 12.30 -8.66 18.82
C GLY A 66 12.48 -7.20 19.22
N ASP A 67 13.66 -6.90 19.76
CA ASP A 67 14.01 -5.58 20.27
C ASP A 67 13.99 -4.50 19.17
N SER A 68 13.70 -3.27 19.61
CA SER A 68 13.72 -2.09 18.75
C SER A 68 14.98 -1.27 18.96
N VAL A 69 15.58 -0.83 17.85
CA VAL A 69 16.53 0.28 17.85
C VAL A 69 15.79 1.54 17.40
N LEU A 70 15.90 2.60 18.19
CA LEU A 70 15.32 3.90 17.88
C LEU A 70 16.40 4.82 17.32
N VAL A 71 16.17 5.35 16.12
CA VAL A 71 17.05 6.31 15.46
C VAL A 71 16.35 7.64 15.39
N LEU A 72 16.92 8.66 16.02
CA LEU A 72 16.42 10.03 15.98
C LEU A 72 17.14 10.81 14.88
N PHE A 73 16.37 11.32 13.92
CA PHE A 73 16.84 12.31 12.96
C PHE A 73 16.49 13.70 13.47
N THR A 74 17.50 14.57 13.56
CA THR A 74 17.32 15.95 14.01
C THR A 74 17.84 16.92 12.96
N ASP A 75 16.99 17.85 12.52
CA ASP A 75 17.39 19.02 11.75
C ASP A 75 17.35 20.26 12.64
N LYS A 76 18.49 20.95 12.76
CA LYS A 76 18.62 22.19 13.54
C LYS A 76 18.16 23.43 12.78
N THR A 77 17.76 23.27 11.52
CA THR A 77 17.27 24.31 10.64
C THR A 77 15.75 24.18 10.57
N GLN A 78 15.02 25.14 11.15
CA GLN A 78 13.56 25.07 11.22
C GLN A 78 12.93 24.88 9.84
N GLY A 79 11.98 23.94 9.76
CA GLY A 79 11.16 23.68 8.58
C GLY A 79 11.84 22.85 7.49
N ASN A 80 13.07 22.39 7.70
CA ASN A 80 13.83 21.65 6.69
C ASN A 80 13.83 20.12 6.90
N LEU A 81 13.34 19.62 8.04
CA LEU A 81 13.36 18.19 8.40
C LEU A 81 12.78 17.28 7.30
N LEU A 82 11.65 17.68 6.72
CA LEU A 82 10.93 16.93 5.69
C LEU A 82 11.22 17.44 4.26
N SER A 83 12.33 18.15 4.07
CA SER A 83 12.77 18.52 2.73
C SER A 83 13.10 17.28 1.90
N HIS A 84 12.97 17.38 0.59
CA HIS A 84 13.28 16.33 -0.37
C HIS A 84 14.70 15.78 -0.14
N GLU A 85 15.69 16.66 0.07
CA GLU A 85 17.05 16.25 0.37
C GLU A 85 17.15 15.40 1.66
N ASN A 86 16.43 15.81 2.72
CA ASN A 86 16.48 15.11 3.99
C ASN A 86 15.70 13.80 3.99
N ILE A 87 14.52 13.75 3.35
CA ILE A 87 13.79 12.49 3.13
C ILE A 87 14.64 11.53 2.29
N GLN A 88 15.35 12.00 1.27
CA GLN A 88 16.27 11.15 0.50
C GLN A 88 17.41 10.61 1.37
N LYS A 89 17.97 11.42 2.28
CA LYS A 89 18.98 10.96 3.25
C LYS A 89 18.42 9.90 4.19
N MET A 90 17.22 10.11 4.74
CA MET A 90 16.55 9.12 5.60
C MET A 90 16.28 7.82 4.84
N TRP A 91 15.81 7.91 3.60
CA TRP A 91 15.59 6.76 2.72
C TRP A 91 16.88 5.97 2.46
N ASN A 92 17.98 6.66 2.20
CA ASN A 92 19.29 6.01 2.00
C ASN A 92 19.78 5.27 3.26
N VAL A 93 19.44 5.75 4.45
CA VAL A 93 19.72 5.03 5.70
C VAL A 93 18.86 3.78 5.79
N GLU A 94 17.57 3.89 5.52
CA GLU A 94 16.64 2.75 5.52
C GLU A 94 17.02 1.66 4.51
N GLN A 95 17.43 2.04 3.30
CA GLN A 95 17.89 1.10 2.28
C GLN A 95 19.12 0.30 2.70
N ARG A 96 20.00 0.85 3.56
CA ARG A 96 21.15 0.10 4.10
C ARG A 96 20.69 -1.01 5.04
N PHE A 97 19.65 -0.76 5.84
CA PHE A 97 19.08 -1.73 6.76
C PHE A 97 18.32 -2.86 6.06
N LYS A 98 17.77 -2.60 4.87
CA LYS A 98 17.04 -3.63 4.08
C LYS A 98 17.89 -4.86 3.73
N TYR A 99 19.21 -4.74 3.68
CA TYR A 99 20.12 -5.85 3.34
C TYR A 99 20.62 -6.65 4.55
N GLU A 100 20.23 -6.27 5.77
CA GLU A 100 20.64 -6.95 6.99
C GLU A 100 19.63 -8.06 7.35
N ASP A 101 20.05 -9.32 7.28
CA ASP A 101 19.20 -10.49 7.58
C ASP A 101 18.62 -10.49 9.00
N ASN A 102 19.21 -9.72 9.91
CA ASN A 102 18.81 -9.63 11.31
C ASN A 102 17.75 -8.54 11.56
N ILE A 103 17.26 -7.86 10.53
CA ILE A 103 16.21 -6.85 10.64
C ILE A 103 14.87 -7.47 10.23
N PHE A 104 13.89 -7.36 11.13
CA PHE A 104 12.53 -7.83 10.91
C PHE A 104 11.72 -6.79 10.13
N SER A 105 11.73 -5.54 10.58
CA SER A 105 11.06 -4.44 9.91
C SER A 105 11.69 -3.10 10.29
N PHE A 106 11.32 -2.06 9.56
CA PHE A 106 11.60 -0.68 9.94
C PHE A 106 10.40 0.20 9.63
N MET A 107 10.30 1.33 10.31
CA MET A 107 9.29 2.35 10.09
C MET A 107 9.96 3.72 10.23
N SER A 108 9.88 4.53 9.18
CA SER A 108 10.44 5.90 9.14
C SER A 108 9.56 6.80 8.27
N PRO A 109 9.73 8.13 8.32
CA PRO A 109 9.03 9.03 7.40
C PRO A 109 9.28 8.68 5.93
N ALA A 110 10.53 8.38 5.57
CA ALA A 110 10.90 8.01 4.21
C ALA A 110 10.27 6.68 3.77
N GLY A 111 10.22 5.69 4.67
CA GLY A 111 9.56 4.41 4.40
C GLY A 111 8.07 4.56 4.15
N ILE A 112 7.40 5.44 4.91
CA ILE A 112 5.97 5.75 4.70
C ILE A 112 5.75 6.43 3.34
N VAL A 113 6.59 7.42 2.99
CA VAL A 113 6.54 8.08 1.66
C VAL A 113 6.69 7.04 0.55
N HIS A 114 7.70 6.18 0.63
CA HIS A 114 7.92 5.13 -0.35
C HIS A 114 6.73 4.16 -0.48
N GLN A 115 6.16 3.71 0.64
CA GLN A 115 4.98 2.83 0.60
C GLN A 115 3.77 3.53 -0.04
N MET A 116 3.59 4.82 0.19
CA MET A 116 2.53 5.60 -0.44
C MET A 116 2.76 5.72 -1.95
N THR A 117 3.97 6.02 -2.41
CA THR A 117 4.28 6.12 -3.85
C THR A 117 4.20 4.75 -4.54
N GLU A 118 4.56 3.67 -3.84
CA GLU A 118 4.40 2.29 -4.32
C GLU A 118 2.93 1.93 -4.54
N ARG A 119 2.07 2.21 -3.55
CA ARG A 119 0.63 1.96 -3.69
C ARG A 119 0.01 2.78 -4.81
N GLN A 120 0.38 4.05 -4.94
CA GLN A 120 -0.09 4.91 -6.03
C GLN A 120 0.32 4.35 -7.40
N SER A 121 1.58 3.91 -7.53
CA SER A 121 2.09 3.28 -8.75
C SER A 121 1.28 2.03 -9.11
N ILE A 122 1.05 1.13 -8.14
CA ILE A 122 0.25 -0.09 -8.36
C ILE A 122 -1.17 0.24 -8.83
N GLU A 123 -1.82 1.21 -8.19
CA GLU A 123 -3.21 1.56 -8.52
C GLU A 123 -3.32 2.22 -9.90
N ILE A 124 -2.39 3.11 -10.26
CA ILE A 124 -2.32 3.70 -11.61
C ILE A 124 -2.18 2.59 -12.65
N LYS A 125 -1.26 1.64 -12.44
CA LYS A 125 -1.07 0.51 -13.38
C LYS A 125 -2.35 -0.30 -13.55
N LYS A 126 -3.01 -0.61 -12.44
CA LYS A 126 -4.26 -1.39 -12.45
C LYS A 126 -5.38 -0.69 -13.21
N GLN A 127 -5.47 0.64 -13.12
CA GLN A 127 -6.56 1.41 -13.74
C GLN A 127 -6.33 1.78 -15.21
N VAL A 128 -5.07 1.92 -15.65
CA VAL A 128 -4.77 2.37 -17.02
C VAL A 128 -5.15 1.32 -18.09
N LEU A 129 -4.95 0.03 -17.80
CA LEU A 129 -5.19 -1.03 -18.80
C LEU A 129 -6.69 -1.16 -19.18
N PRO A 130 -7.65 -1.25 -18.23
CA PRO A 130 -9.08 -1.29 -18.58
C PRO A 130 -9.55 -0.04 -19.34
N LEU A 131 -8.98 1.13 -19.03
CA LEU A 131 -9.29 2.37 -19.75
C LEU A 131 -8.76 2.32 -21.20
N SER A 132 -7.54 1.82 -21.39
CA SER A 132 -6.94 1.61 -22.71
C SER A 132 -7.79 0.66 -23.56
N ASP A 133 -8.17 -0.49 -23.01
CA ASP A 133 -8.97 -1.50 -23.72
C ASP A 133 -10.35 -0.95 -24.11
N GLY A 134 -11.04 -0.25 -23.20
CA GLY A 134 -12.33 0.38 -23.49
C GLY A 134 -12.26 1.42 -24.61
N LEU A 135 -11.18 2.22 -24.66
CA LEU A 135 -10.96 3.19 -25.73
C LEU A 135 -10.57 2.52 -27.06
N ALA A 136 -9.86 1.38 -27.04
CA ALA A 136 -9.53 0.61 -28.24
C ALA A 136 -10.80 0.06 -28.91
N ASP A 137 -11.69 -0.53 -28.11
CA ASP A 137 -12.96 -1.07 -28.62
C ASP A 137 -13.83 0.03 -29.25
N MET A 138 -13.88 1.21 -28.62
CA MET A 138 -14.59 2.36 -29.18
C MET A 138 -13.96 2.87 -30.48
N SER A 139 -12.62 2.91 -30.54
CA SER A 139 -11.87 3.30 -31.74
C SER A 139 -12.25 2.44 -32.95
N VAL A 140 -12.19 1.11 -32.80
CA VAL A 140 -12.51 0.15 -33.87
C VAL A 140 -13.94 0.35 -34.36
N LYS A 141 -14.91 0.48 -33.46
CA LYS A 141 -16.32 0.65 -33.82
C LYS A 141 -16.60 1.98 -34.51
N MET A 142 -15.98 3.08 -34.07
CA MET A 142 -16.14 4.38 -34.73
C MET A 142 -15.53 4.40 -36.14
N ILE A 143 -14.37 3.77 -36.33
CA ILE A 143 -13.75 3.64 -37.66
C ILE A 143 -14.61 2.77 -38.58
N ASP A 144 -15.16 1.66 -38.08
CA ASP A 144 -16.03 0.77 -38.87
C ASP A 144 -17.28 1.50 -39.41
N VAL A 145 -17.93 2.29 -38.55
CA VAL A 145 -19.08 3.12 -38.94
C VAL A 145 -18.65 4.15 -39.97
N GLY A 146 -17.57 4.89 -39.72
CA GLY A 146 -17.12 5.93 -40.62
C GLY A 146 -16.77 5.40 -42.01
N ASN A 147 -16.07 4.25 -42.10
CA ASN A 147 -15.74 3.60 -43.37
C ASN A 147 -16.99 3.10 -44.10
N THR A 148 -17.96 2.57 -43.36
CA THR A 148 -19.24 2.11 -43.90
C THR A 148 -19.98 3.28 -44.55
N LEU A 149 -20.14 4.40 -43.84
CA LEU A 149 -20.78 5.61 -44.35
C LEU A 149 -20.04 6.20 -45.58
N ASN A 150 -18.72 6.02 -45.68
CA ASN A 150 -17.93 6.51 -46.82
C ASN A 150 -17.96 5.59 -48.06
N SER A 151 -18.54 4.39 -47.95
CA SER A 151 -18.49 3.40 -49.02
C SER A 151 -19.44 3.75 -50.17
N LYS A 152 -18.96 3.59 -51.41
CA LYS A 152 -19.69 3.98 -52.63
C LYS A 152 -20.88 3.07 -52.98
N ASP A 153 -20.95 1.90 -52.36
CA ASP A 153 -21.94 0.86 -52.63
C ASP A 153 -23.16 0.94 -51.71
N ILE A 154 -23.09 1.67 -50.60
CA ILE A 154 -24.24 1.82 -49.72
C ILE A 154 -25.17 2.89 -50.30
N LYS A 155 -26.13 2.40 -51.08
CA LYS A 155 -27.25 3.19 -51.63
C LYS A 155 -28.57 2.91 -50.90
N ASP A 156 -28.61 1.92 -50.01
CA ASP A 156 -29.81 1.54 -49.27
C ASP A 156 -29.80 2.17 -47.86
N PRO A 157 -30.70 3.12 -47.57
CA PRO A 157 -30.86 3.72 -46.25
C PRO A 157 -31.08 2.69 -45.12
N LYS A 158 -31.61 1.49 -45.43
CA LYS A 158 -31.79 0.42 -44.44
C LYS A 158 -30.48 -0.18 -43.96
N GLU A 159 -29.50 -0.32 -44.85
CA GLU A 159 -28.18 -0.88 -44.53
C GLU A 159 -27.37 0.09 -43.66
N ILE A 160 -27.51 1.41 -43.90
CA ILE A 160 -26.96 2.47 -43.05
C ILE A 160 -27.62 2.44 -41.67
N ALA A 161 -28.94 2.31 -41.61
CA ALA A 161 -29.69 2.27 -40.36
C ALA A 161 -29.34 1.04 -39.50
N GLU A 162 -29.11 -0.14 -40.10
CA GLU A 162 -28.64 -1.32 -39.37
C GLU A 162 -27.25 -1.12 -38.77
N LYS A 163 -26.34 -0.44 -39.47
CA LYS A 163 -24.98 -0.17 -38.98
C LYS A 163 -24.92 0.93 -37.91
N LEU A 164 -25.79 1.95 -38.02
CA LEU A 164 -25.99 2.94 -36.95
C LEU A 164 -26.57 2.30 -35.67
N ASN A 165 -27.36 1.22 -35.78
CA ASN A 165 -27.79 0.47 -34.59
C ASN A 165 -26.59 -0.13 -33.82
N GLY A 166 -25.49 -0.51 -34.50
CA GLY A 166 -24.26 -0.98 -33.84
C GLY A 166 -23.51 0.11 -33.04
N LEU A 167 -23.69 1.39 -33.41
CA LEU A 167 -23.26 2.54 -32.61
C LEU A 167 -24.15 2.72 -31.39
N SER A 168 -25.46 2.48 -31.56
CA SER A 168 -26.42 2.42 -30.46
C SER A 168 -26.17 1.23 -29.52
N GLU A 169 -25.44 0.20 -29.92
CA GLU A 169 -24.93 -0.85 -29.01
C GLU A 169 -23.63 -0.40 -28.30
N SER A 170 -22.90 0.57 -28.85
CA SER A 170 -21.73 1.17 -28.16
C SER A 170 -22.13 2.11 -27.03
N THR A 171 -23.37 2.63 -27.02
CA THR A 171 -23.91 3.34 -25.86
C THR A 171 -24.17 2.40 -24.68
N GLU A 172 -24.30 1.09 -24.91
CA GLU A 172 -24.31 0.08 -23.85
C GLU A 172 -22.96 0.00 -23.13
N MET A 173 -21.84 0.17 -23.86
CA MET A 173 -20.50 0.24 -23.25
C MET A 173 -20.32 1.52 -22.43
N PHE A 174 -20.85 2.66 -22.90
CA PHE A 174 -20.95 3.85 -22.05
C PHE A 174 -21.83 3.60 -20.83
N GLY A 175 -22.93 2.85 -20.98
CA GLY A 175 -23.77 2.42 -19.86
C GLY A 175 -22.98 1.64 -18.81
N LYS A 176 -22.14 0.69 -19.23
CA LYS A 176 -21.24 -0.06 -18.33
C LYS A 176 -20.18 0.82 -17.67
N LEU A 177 -19.62 1.80 -18.39
CA LEU A 177 -18.67 2.75 -17.83
C LEU A 177 -19.35 3.70 -16.81
N ILE A 178 -20.55 4.19 -17.12
CA ILE A 178 -21.38 5.02 -16.23
C ILE A 178 -21.72 4.21 -14.97
N GLU A 179 -22.21 2.99 -15.12
CA GLU A 179 -22.52 2.09 -14.00
C GLU A 179 -21.26 1.78 -13.17
N GLY A 180 -20.11 1.60 -13.82
CA GLY A 180 -18.81 1.46 -13.14
C GLY A 180 -18.45 2.69 -12.29
N GLN A 181 -18.65 3.90 -12.83
CA GLN A 181 -18.43 5.15 -12.10
C GLN A 181 -19.42 5.34 -10.94
N ASP A 182 -20.70 5.03 -11.14
CA ASP A 182 -21.73 5.11 -10.10
C ASP A 182 -21.46 4.11 -8.97
N ASN A 183 -21.02 2.89 -9.31
CA ASN A 183 -20.58 1.89 -8.33
C ASN A 183 -19.35 2.37 -7.54
N LEU A 184 -18.39 3.04 -8.18
CA LEU A 184 -17.26 3.66 -7.47
C LEU A 184 -17.71 4.79 -6.55
N THR A 185 -18.68 5.61 -6.95
CA THR A 185 -19.28 6.63 -6.08
C THR A 185 -19.92 6.01 -4.84
N GLU A 186 -20.71 4.94 -4.99
CA GLU A 186 -21.35 4.27 -3.86
C GLU A 186 -20.32 3.53 -2.97
N ALA A 187 -19.29 2.91 -3.56
CA ALA A 187 -18.20 2.30 -2.80
C ALA A 187 -17.43 3.36 -1.99
N ALA A 188 -17.12 4.52 -2.58
CA ALA A 188 -16.49 5.64 -1.88
C ALA A 188 -17.36 6.16 -0.73
N LYS A 189 -18.69 6.16 -0.89
CA LYS A 189 -19.64 6.51 0.18
C LYS A 189 -19.69 5.48 1.30
N GLN A 190 -19.61 4.19 0.97
CA GLN A 190 -19.48 3.13 1.99
C GLN A 190 -18.15 3.24 2.75
N ILE A 191 -17.05 3.51 2.05
CA ILE A 191 -15.74 3.76 2.66
C ILE A 191 -15.83 4.97 3.60
N GLN A 192 -16.41 6.09 3.16
CA GLN A 192 -16.62 7.25 4.01
C GLN A 192 -17.42 6.91 5.28
N GLY A 193 -18.54 6.18 5.14
CA GLY A 193 -19.34 5.76 6.29
C GLY A 193 -18.58 4.83 7.25
N GLY A 194 -17.79 3.90 6.71
CA GLY A 194 -16.92 3.02 7.48
C GLY A 194 -15.82 3.79 8.22
N LEU A 195 -15.20 4.78 7.57
CA LEU A 195 -14.20 5.65 8.17
C LEU A 195 -14.80 6.51 9.28
N PHE A 196 -15.98 7.10 9.10
CA PHE A 196 -16.67 7.82 10.16
C PHE A 196 -17.02 6.93 11.35
N THR A 197 -17.49 5.71 11.09
CA THR A 197 -17.78 4.74 12.15
C THR A 197 -16.50 4.37 12.93
N ALA A 198 -15.39 4.14 12.22
CA ALA A 198 -14.10 3.84 12.84
C ALA A 198 -13.58 5.03 13.66
N ALA A 199 -13.67 6.25 13.11
CA ALA A 199 -13.30 7.48 13.80
C ALA A 199 -14.13 7.66 15.08
N ASP A 200 -15.45 7.54 15.02
CA ASP A 200 -16.34 7.67 16.18
C ASP A 200 -16.00 6.61 17.25
N GLY A 201 -15.77 5.36 16.83
CA GLY A 201 -15.36 4.27 17.73
C GLY A 201 -14.03 4.51 18.44
N LEU A 202 -13.02 5.02 17.72
CA LEU A 202 -11.75 5.44 18.32
C LEU A 202 -11.93 6.64 19.25
N GLY A 203 -12.76 7.62 18.88
CA GLY A 203 -13.09 8.75 19.75
C GLY A 203 -13.68 8.31 21.08
N MET A 204 -14.64 7.37 21.04
CA MET A 204 -15.21 6.77 22.24
C MET A 204 -14.17 5.98 23.07
N ALA A 205 -13.25 5.27 22.41
CA ALA A 205 -12.19 4.54 23.11
C ALA A 205 -11.23 5.50 23.83
N SER A 206 -10.86 6.61 23.18
CA SER A 206 -10.10 7.71 23.79
C SER A 206 -10.80 8.28 25.02
N GLU A 207 -12.09 8.61 24.92
CA GLU A 207 -12.85 9.13 26.07
C GLU A 207 -12.87 8.16 27.26
N LYS A 208 -13.07 6.86 27.00
CA LYS A 208 -13.02 5.83 28.04
C LYS A 208 -11.64 5.73 28.71
N LEU A 209 -10.56 5.89 27.94
CA LEU A 209 -9.21 5.92 28.50
C LEU A 209 -8.97 7.17 29.36
N LYS A 210 -9.51 8.34 28.98
CA LYS A 210 -9.50 9.53 29.83
C LYS A 210 -10.29 9.33 31.12
N ASP A 211 -11.40 8.60 31.08
CA ASP A 211 -12.15 8.28 32.29
C ASP A 211 -11.40 7.29 33.20
N LEU A 212 -10.73 6.28 32.63
CA LEU A 212 -9.84 5.39 33.39
C LEU A 212 -8.66 6.15 34.01
N SER A 213 -8.10 7.12 33.30
CA SER A 213 -7.07 8.03 33.81
C SER A 213 -7.56 8.80 35.05
N LYS A 214 -8.79 9.35 35.01
CA LYS A 214 -9.40 10.01 36.18
C LYS A 214 -9.57 9.06 37.38
N LEU A 215 -9.82 7.78 37.13
CA LEU A 215 -9.99 6.73 38.14
C LEU A 215 -8.67 6.18 38.68
N ALA A 216 -7.52 6.47 38.06
CA ALA A 216 -6.20 5.98 38.48
C ALA A 216 -5.70 6.56 39.82
N GLY A 217 -6.44 7.49 40.44
CA GLY A 217 -6.15 8.01 41.77
C GLY A 217 -4.81 8.75 41.86
N ALA A 218 -3.97 8.37 42.82
CA ALA A 218 -2.66 9.00 43.05
C ALA A 218 -1.52 8.44 42.15
N ASN A 219 -1.78 7.44 41.30
CA ASN A 219 -0.75 6.89 40.43
C ASN A 219 -0.52 7.81 39.22
N LEU A 220 0.37 8.79 39.42
CA LEU A 220 0.68 9.82 38.44
C LEU A 220 1.20 9.24 37.11
N VAL A 221 2.01 8.17 37.19
CA VAL A 221 2.61 7.52 36.00
C VAL A 221 1.54 6.87 35.15
N LEU A 222 0.64 6.10 35.78
CA LEU A 222 -0.48 5.46 35.07
C LEU A 222 -1.42 6.48 34.45
N LYS A 223 -1.68 7.59 35.17
CA LYS A 223 -2.53 8.68 34.69
C LYS A 223 -1.99 9.33 33.43
N VAL A 224 -0.71 9.72 33.44
CA VAL A 224 -0.03 10.31 32.28
C VAL A 224 0.01 9.34 31.10
N ALA A 225 0.29 8.06 31.34
CA ALA A 225 0.30 7.05 30.29
C ALA A 225 -1.08 6.89 29.61
N LEU A 226 -2.15 6.80 30.42
CA LEU A 226 -3.52 6.68 29.91
C LEU A 226 -3.97 7.93 29.15
N ASP A 227 -3.65 9.13 29.65
CA ASP A 227 -3.97 10.39 28.98
C ASP A 227 -3.24 10.48 27.63
N THR A 228 -1.96 10.12 27.58
CA THR A 228 -1.16 10.14 26.34
C THR A 228 -1.72 9.18 25.28
N ILE A 229 -2.07 7.95 25.68
CA ILE A 229 -2.67 6.97 24.76
C ILE A 229 -4.03 7.48 24.27
N ALA A 230 -4.84 8.04 25.16
CA ALA A 230 -6.14 8.60 24.79
C ALA A 230 -6.00 9.74 23.77
N ASP A 231 -5.06 10.67 23.98
CA ASP A 231 -4.83 11.77 23.05
C ASP A 231 -4.31 11.30 21.68
N ASN A 232 -3.43 10.28 21.64
CA ASN A 232 -2.98 9.67 20.39
C ASN A 232 -4.13 8.97 19.63
N ILE A 233 -4.99 8.26 20.35
CA ILE A 233 -6.19 7.61 19.76
C ILE A 233 -7.18 8.68 19.26
N ASN A 234 -7.35 9.78 19.99
CA ASN A 234 -8.19 10.90 19.57
C ASN A 234 -7.66 11.56 18.29
N THR A 235 -6.35 11.75 18.21
CA THR A 235 -5.68 12.29 17.01
C THR A 235 -5.86 11.35 15.82
N SER A 236 -5.73 10.03 16.04
CA SER A 236 -6.01 9.01 15.02
C SER A 236 -7.46 9.04 14.56
N SER A 237 -8.41 9.18 15.50
CA SER A 237 -9.84 9.34 15.21
C SER A 237 -10.10 10.55 14.31
N GLN A 238 -9.53 11.72 14.64
CA GLN A 238 -9.64 12.93 13.82
C GLN A 238 -9.04 12.72 12.44
N GLY A 239 -7.84 12.16 12.34
CA GLY A 239 -7.20 11.87 11.05
C GLY A 239 -8.05 10.94 10.16
N ILE A 240 -8.62 9.87 10.73
CA ILE A 240 -9.53 8.97 9.99
C ILE A 240 -10.80 9.70 9.57
N ARG A 241 -11.34 10.58 10.42
CA ARG A 241 -12.49 11.41 10.08
C ARG A 241 -12.19 12.33 8.89
N THR A 242 -11.03 12.99 8.89
CA THR A 242 -10.58 13.82 7.77
C THR A 242 -10.41 13.01 6.49
N ILE A 243 -9.92 11.78 6.55
CA ILE A 243 -9.88 10.87 5.38
C ILE A 243 -11.30 10.58 4.89
N GLY A 244 -12.23 10.31 5.82
CA GLY A 244 -13.65 10.11 5.50
C GLY A 244 -14.25 11.33 4.79
N GLU A 245 -13.97 12.54 5.30
CA GLU A 245 -14.38 13.80 4.66
C GLU A 245 -13.80 13.93 3.26
N LYS A 246 -12.48 13.71 3.09
CA LYS A 246 -11.80 13.80 1.78
C LYS A 246 -12.22 12.73 0.78
N THR A 247 -12.86 11.65 1.23
CA THR A 247 -13.47 10.66 0.34
C THR A 247 -14.62 11.28 -0.48
N SER A 248 -15.17 12.44 -0.07
CA SER A 248 -16.13 13.19 -0.89
C SER A 248 -15.55 13.66 -2.22
N ASN A 249 -14.26 13.99 -2.29
CA ASN A 249 -13.61 14.42 -3.53
C ASN A 249 -13.59 13.28 -4.57
N ILE A 250 -13.39 12.04 -4.11
CA ILE A 250 -13.47 10.84 -4.95
C ILE A 250 -14.91 10.62 -5.42
N GLN A 251 -15.90 10.78 -4.54
CA GLN A 251 -17.31 10.70 -4.91
C GLN A 251 -17.67 11.76 -5.95
N GLU A 252 -17.22 13.00 -5.76
CA GLU A 252 -17.48 14.09 -6.68
C GLU A 252 -16.78 13.87 -8.04
N GLY A 253 -15.52 13.44 -8.04
CA GLY A 253 -14.77 13.13 -9.27
C GLY A 253 -15.40 12.00 -10.08
N THR A 254 -15.78 10.90 -9.42
CA THR A 254 -16.46 9.76 -10.07
C THR A 254 -17.85 10.14 -10.56
N LYS A 255 -18.62 10.90 -9.78
CA LYS A 255 -19.94 11.43 -10.17
C LYS A 255 -19.86 12.42 -11.34
N ASN A 256 -18.87 13.31 -11.35
CA ASN A 256 -18.63 14.24 -12.44
C ASN A 256 -18.25 13.49 -13.71
N THR A 257 -17.44 12.43 -13.60
CA THR A 257 -17.08 11.56 -14.72
C THR A 257 -18.31 10.80 -15.24
N SER A 258 -19.10 10.18 -14.36
CA SER A 258 -20.39 9.55 -14.70
C SER A 258 -21.33 10.52 -15.42
N THR A 259 -21.45 11.75 -14.92
CA THR A 259 -22.27 12.81 -15.53
C THR A 259 -21.74 13.20 -16.91
N ALA A 260 -20.43 13.35 -17.08
CA ALA A 260 -19.81 13.66 -18.36
C ALA A 260 -20.01 12.53 -19.38
N LEU A 261 -19.81 11.27 -18.97
CA LEU A 261 -20.06 10.09 -19.79
C LEU A 261 -21.55 9.98 -20.17
N THR A 262 -22.46 10.29 -19.25
CA THR A 262 -23.91 10.35 -19.50
C THR A 262 -24.24 11.39 -20.57
N LYS A 263 -23.65 12.59 -20.48
CA LYS A 263 -23.83 13.64 -21.49
C LYS A 263 -23.27 13.23 -22.85
N ILE A 264 -22.09 12.62 -22.89
CA ILE A 264 -21.47 12.12 -24.13
C ILE A 264 -22.34 11.02 -24.76
N SER A 265 -22.76 10.03 -23.96
CA SER A 265 -23.63 8.94 -24.40
C SER A 265 -24.99 9.46 -24.90
N GLY A 266 -25.60 10.39 -24.18
CA GLY A 266 -26.86 11.03 -24.56
C GLY A 266 -26.73 11.80 -25.88
N LYS A 267 -25.67 12.61 -26.04
CA LYS A 267 -25.43 13.35 -27.28
C LYS A 267 -25.14 12.42 -28.46
N LEU A 268 -24.34 11.37 -28.25
CA LEU A 268 -24.11 10.35 -29.29
C LEU A 268 -25.42 9.66 -29.70
N THR A 269 -26.30 9.36 -28.74
CA THR A 269 -27.62 8.77 -29.02
C THR A 269 -28.50 9.71 -29.81
N GLU A 270 -28.55 10.99 -29.42
CA GLU A 270 -29.34 12.03 -30.08
C GLU A 270 -28.88 12.28 -31.52
N GLU A 271 -27.57 12.42 -31.73
CA GLU A 271 -26.97 12.60 -33.06
C GLU A 271 -27.17 11.34 -33.93
N THR A 272 -27.05 10.13 -33.36
CA THR A 272 -27.30 8.86 -34.06
C THR A 272 -28.78 8.72 -34.46
N SER A 273 -29.70 9.09 -33.57
CA SER A 273 -31.14 9.09 -33.86
C SER A 273 -31.50 10.12 -34.93
N SER A 274 -30.93 11.32 -34.84
CA SER A 274 -31.14 12.39 -35.82
C SER A 274 -30.61 11.99 -37.20
N MET A 275 -29.46 11.29 -37.27
CA MET A 275 -28.98 10.68 -38.52
C MET A 275 -29.95 9.64 -39.06
N LYS A 276 -30.51 8.78 -38.19
CA LYS A 276 -31.48 7.76 -38.59
C LYS A 276 -32.78 8.36 -39.13
N ASP A 277 -33.24 9.44 -38.51
CA ASP A 277 -34.44 10.16 -38.95
C ASP A 277 -34.18 10.88 -40.29
N GLY A 278 -32.99 11.50 -40.45
CA GLY A 278 -32.56 12.12 -41.71
C GLY A 278 -32.43 11.17 -42.90
N LEU A 279 -32.18 9.86 -42.65
CA LEU A 279 -32.19 8.82 -43.70
C LEU A 279 -33.57 8.62 -44.34
N THR A 280 -34.66 9.03 -43.69
CA THR A 280 -36.02 8.86 -44.20
C THR A 280 -36.44 9.92 -45.22
N ASP A 281 -35.84 11.11 -45.18
CA ASP A 281 -36.12 12.24 -46.09
C ASP A 281 -35.07 12.39 -47.21
N GLY A 282 -34.07 11.50 -47.24
CA GLY A 282 -32.94 11.53 -48.18
C GLY A 282 -31.80 12.40 -47.65
N ILE A 283 -30.64 11.79 -47.40
CA ILE A 283 -29.45 12.50 -46.92
C ILE A 283 -28.64 13.04 -48.10
N ASP A 284 -28.17 14.29 -47.98
CA ASP A 284 -27.20 14.84 -48.92
C ASP A 284 -25.89 14.02 -48.86
N PRO A 285 -25.40 13.47 -50.00
CA PRO A 285 -24.15 12.73 -50.03
C PRO A 285 -22.94 13.47 -49.47
N ALA A 286 -22.94 14.81 -49.45
CA ALA A 286 -21.90 15.62 -48.84
C ALA A 286 -21.91 15.53 -47.31
N ASP A 287 -23.09 15.62 -46.69
CA ASP A 287 -23.26 15.53 -45.23
C ASP A 287 -22.92 14.13 -44.71
N LEU A 288 -23.32 13.10 -45.46
CA LEU A 288 -23.02 11.70 -45.12
C LEU A 288 -21.51 11.43 -45.16
N LYS A 289 -20.81 12.05 -46.11
CA LYS A 289 -19.36 11.97 -46.23
C LYS A 289 -18.62 12.75 -45.14
N GLU A 290 -19.15 13.90 -44.72
CA GLU A 290 -18.59 14.67 -43.60
C GLU A 290 -18.72 13.88 -42.29
N MET A 291 -19.89 13.30 -42.02
CA MET A 291 -20.13 12.44 -40.85
C MET A 291 -19.24 11.20 -40.86
N ALA A 292 -19.13 10.53 -42.01
CA ALA A 292 -18.23 9.41 -42.21
C ALA A 292 -16.78 9.77 -41.81
N THR A 293 -16.31 10.91 -42.30
CA THR A 293 -14.97 11.43 -42.00
C THR A 293 -14.82 11.77 -40.51
N GLY A 294 -15.84 12.34 -39.89
CA GLY A 294 -15.87 12.64 -38.45
C GLY A 294 -15.75 11.41 -37.56
N PHE A 295 -16.50 10.34 -37.87
CA PHE A 295 -16.42 9.07 -37.14
C PHE A 295 -15.06 8.39 -37.29
N VAL A 296 -14.49 8.34 -38.51
CA VAL A 296 -13.13 7.83 -38.71
C VAL A 296 -12.13 8.64 -37.89
N THR A 297 -12.17 9.97 -37.97
CA THR A 297 -11.24 10.86 -37.26
C THR A 297 -11.33 10.68 -35.74
N MET A 298 -12.54 10.56 -35.19
CA MET A 298 -12.74 10.38 -33.76
C MET A 298 -12.29 8.98 -33.30
N GLY A 299 -12.58 7.95 -34.10
CA GLY A 299 -12.09 6.61 -33.86
C GLY A 299 -10.56 6.52 -33.88
N GLU A 300 -9.89 7.16 -34.85
CA GLU A 300 -8.42 7.25 -34.90
C GLU A 300 -7.86 7.95 -33.65
N LYS A 301 -8.44 9.09 -33.25
CA LYS A 301 -8.04 9.82 -32.03
C LYS A 301 -8.18 8.97 -30.76
N LEU A 302 -9.28 8.23 -30.61
CA LEU A 302 -9.49 7.33 -29.48
C LEU A 302 -8.49 6.16 -29.50
N GLY A 303 -8.16 5.66 -30.69
CA GLY A 303 -7.15 4.62 -30.90
C GLY A 303 -5.75 5.08 -30.53
N ASP A 304 -5.39 6.33 -30.87
CA ASP A 304 -4.12 6.94 -30.48
C ASP A 304 -4.01 7.06 -28.96
N VAL A 305 -5.05 7.55 -28.28
CA VAL A 305 -5.08 7.64 -26.81
C VAL A 305 -5.00 6.26 -26.18
N SER A 306 -5.78 5.29 -26.67
CA SER A 306 -5.73 3.91 -26.20
C SER A 306 -4.33 3.32 -26.33
N THR A 307 -3.69 3.48 -27.50
CA THR A 307 -2.32 2.99 -27.77
C THR A 307 -1.31 3.67 -26.84
N GLY A 308 -1.47 4.96 -26.59
CA GLY A 308 -0.67 5.71 -25.63
C GLY A 308 -0.80 5.14 -24.21
N LEU A 309 -2.03 4.85 -23.76
CA LEU A 309 -2.30 4.25 -22.46
C LEU A 309 -1.80 2.80 -22.34
N ALA A 310 -1.94 1.97 -23.38
CA ALA A 310 -1.39 0.61 -23.42
C ALA A 310 0.15 0.64 -23.36
N THR A 311 0.76 1.57 -24.08
CA THR A 311 2.21 1.80 -24.04
C THR A 311 2.64 2.26 -22.66
N PHE A 312 1.92 3.21 -22.05
CA PHE A 312 2.16 3.65 -20.68
C PHE A 312 2.08 2.48 -19.71
N HIS A 313 1.01 1.67 -19.75
CA HIS A 313 0.86 0.48 -18.92
C HIS A 313 2.03 -0.51 -19.12
N THR A 314 2.41 -0.81 -20.36
CA THR A 314 3.52 -1.72 -20.66
C THR A 314 4.84 -1.19 -20.11
N LYS A 315 5.09 0.12 -20.24
CA LYS A 315 6.30 0.79 -19.76
C LYS A 315 6.26 1.06 -18.26
N SER A 316 5.09 1.06 -17.64
CA SER A 316 4.92 1.31 -16.20
C SER A 316 5.61 0.25 -15.35
N ASN A 317 5.82 -0.97 -15.85
CA ASN A 317 6.63 -1.98 -15.16
C ASN A 317 8.09 -1.55 -14.95
N MET A 318 8.56 -0.54 -15.70
CA MET A 318 9.85 0.11 -15.49
C MET A 318 9.79 1.23 -14.45
N MET A 319 8.58 1.65 -14.01
CA MET A 319 8.44 2.59 -12.90
C MET A 319 8.80 1.87 -11.60
N VAL A 320 9.87 2.34 -10.98
CA VAL A 320 10.27 1.99 -9.63
C VAL A 320 9.60 3.00 -8.71
N ALA A 321 8.85 2.51 -7.73
CA ALA A 321 8.38 3.37 -6.66
C ALA A 321 9.58 3.86 -5.87
N ASP A 322 9.72 5.16 -5.70
CA ASP A 322 10.82 5.77 -4.96
C ASP A 322 10.30 7.02 -4.24
N ILE A 323 11.18 7.71 -3.54
CA ILE A 323 10.90 9.06 -3.04
C ILE A 323 10.62 9.99 -4.24
N PRO A 324 9.58 10.83 -4.19
CA PRO A 324 9.26 11.78 -5.26
C PRO A 324 10.44 12.66 -5.64
N ALA A 325 10.56 13.05 -6.91
CA ALA A 325 11.77 13.67 -7.45
C ALA A 325 11.97 15.14 -7.03
N ASP A 326 10.91 15.79 -6.55
CA ASP A 326 10.96 17.17 -6.09
C ASP A 326 10.10 17.40 -4.84
N GLN A 327 10.26 18.60 -4.25
CA GLN A 327 9.56 18.97 -3.02
C GLN A 327 8.05 19.06 -3.21
N ALA A 328 7.57 19.54 -4.37
CA ALA A 328 6.14 19.74 -4.56
C ALA A 328 5.40 18.41 -4.61
N GLU A 329 5.96 17.42 -5.30
CA GLU A 329 5.43 16.05 -5.30
C GLU A 329 5.52 15.41 -3.91
N LEU A 330 6.64 15.61 -3.20
CA LEU A 330 6.81 15.13 -1.84
C LEU A 330 5.79 15.73 -0.87
N ASP A 331 5.53 17.03 -0.98
CA ASP A 331 4.56 17.74 -0.15
C ASP A 331 3.15 17.20 -0.37
N ASN A 332 2.79 16.82 -1.61
CA ASN A 332 1.49 16.19 -1.90
C ASN A 332 1.34 14.81 -1.23
N VAL A 333 2.45 14.12 -0.97
CA VAL A 333 2.48 12.83 -0.27
C VAL A 333 2.43 13.04 1.25
N ILE A 334 3.22 13.97 1.79
CA ILE A 334 3.35 14.20 3.24
C ILE A 334 2.16 14.97 3.81
N TYR A 335 1.78 16.04 3.11
CA TYR A 335 0.71 16.92 3.50
C TYR A 335 -0.55 16.59 2.73
N ASP A 336 -1.65 17.04 3.30
CA ASP A 336 -2.94 16.97 2.67
C ASP A 336 -3.29 18.31 1.99
N GLU A 337 -4.46 18.38 1.35
CA GLU A 337 -4.91 19.59 0.64
C GLU A 337 -4.99 20.87 1.52
N ASN A 338 -5.13 20.72 2.85
CA ASN A 338 -5.15 21.84 3.79
C ASN A 338 -3.75 22.25 4.26
N HIS A 339 -2.70 21.62 3.70
CA HIS A 339 -1.30 21.75 4.11
C HIS A 339 -1.06 21.25 5.54
N GLU A 340 -1.93 20.35 6.04
CA GLU A 340 -1.72 19.66 7.30
C GLU A 340 -1.01 18.33 7.07
N MET A 341 -0.09 17.97 7.97
CA MET A 341 0.63 16.70 7.86
C MET A 341 -0.34 15.54 8.04
N ARG A 342 -0.30 14.58 7.13
CA ARG A 342 -1.16 13.40 7.21
C ARG A 342 -0.85 12.62 8.49
N SER A 343 -1.90 12.17 9.18
CA SER A 343 -1.77 11.50 10.48
C SER A 343 -0.90 10.24 10.48
N ILE A 344 -0.72 9.60 9.32
CA ILE A 344 0.19 8.45 9.17
C ILE A 344 1.64 8.80 9.53
N PHE A 345 2.04 10.08 9.42
CA PHE A 345 3.37 10.54 9.79
C PHE A 345 3.50 10.91 11.28
N SER A 346 2.39 11.02 12.02
CA SER A 346 2.39 11.50 13.42
C SER A 346 3.17 10.59 14.38
N ASP A 347 3.30 9.30 14.05
CA ASP A 347 4.07 8.35 14.87
C ASP A 347 5.59 8.42 14.62
N VAL A 348 6.00 9.03 13.51
CA VAL A 348 7.41 9.10 13.08
C VAL A 348 7.94 10.53 12.94
N VAL A 349 7.08 11.54 12.97
CA VAL A 349 7.48 12.95 13.02
C VAL A 349 7.01 13.52 14.35
N ILE A 350 7.98 13.78 15.24
CA ILE A 350 7.73 14.18 16.63
C ILE A 350 7.40 15.68 16.68
N ASP A 351 8.19 16.48 15.98
CA ASP A 351 8.04 17.91 15.87
C ASP A 351 8.71 18.42 14.57
N GLY A 352 8.78 19.74 14.38
CA GLY A 352 9.37 20.35 13.18
C GLY A 352 10.90 20.16 13.03
N GLU A 353 11.57 19.61 14.04
CA GLU A 353 13.01 19.41 14.09
C GLU A 353 13.40 17.92 14.22
N ASN A 354 12.51 17.07 14.74
CA ASN A 354 12.79 15.69 15.10
C ASN A 354 11.86 14.68 14.43
N ALA A 355 12.46 13.68 13.79
CA ALA A 355 11.78 12.49 13.28
C ALA A 355 12.41 11.21 13.82
N LEU A 356 11.59 10.17 13.95
CA LEU A 356 11.97 8.86 14.47
C LEU A 356 11.95 7.82 13.36
N MET A 357 12.98 6.99 13.34
CA MET A 357 12.94 5.70 12.68
C MET A 357 13.04 4.59 13.71
N VAL A 358 12.11 3.65 13.63
CA VAL A 358 12.09 2.45 14.46
C VAL A 358 12.60 1.29 13.62
N VAL A 359 13.66 0.64 14.07
CA VAL A 359 14.20 -0.57 13.45
C VAL A 359 13.91 -1.74 14.37
N LYS A 360 13.07 -2.68 13.91
CA LYS A 360 12.77 -3.92 14.62
C LYS A 360 13.75 -5.00 14.20
N LEU A 361 14.44 -5.57 15.17
CA LEU A 361 15.35 -6.69 14.95
C LEU A 361 14.56 -8.00 14.87
N ARG A 362 15.14 -9.03 14.23
CA ARG A 362 14.62 -10.40 14.36
C ARG A 362 14.74 -10.85 15.82
N GLY A 363 13.75 -11.58 16.30
CA GLY A 363 13.77 -12.19 17.63
C GLY A 363 14.96 -13.13 17.82
N ASN A 364 15.34 -13.36 19.07
CA ASN A 364 16.36 -14.35 19.45
C ASN A 364 17.76 -14.12 18.83
N LEU A 365 18.23 -12.87 18.79
CA LEU A 365 19.63 -12.52 18.51
C LEU A 365 20.52 -12.90 19.70
N GLY A 366 20.77 -14.20 19.86
CA GLY A 366 21.63 -14.81 20.88
C GLY A 366 22.43 -15.97 20.31
#